data_AF-A0A821Z759-F1
#
_entry.id   AF-A0A821Z759-F1
#
_cell.length_a   1.000
_cell.length_b   1.000
_cell.length_c   1.000
_cell.angle_alpha   90.00
_cell.angle_beta   90.00
_cell.angle_gamma   90.00
#
_symmetry.space_group_name_H-M   'P 1'
#
loop_
_entity.id
_entity.type
_entity.pdbx_description
1 polymer ?
#
loop_
_entity_poly.entity_id
_entity_poly.type
_entity_poly.pdbx_seq_one_letter_code
_entity_poly.pdbx_strand_id
1 'polypeptide(L)'
;MKIKFSQKFECHYGNIDWEPVTIGESGAQVYRNDTFVLKIQRITKRQSLLQEKSRIEWLKGKISVPDIIDYQVDETFEYLLMSRLHGIDAAQTKWKNDPIRLVHQLGSALRQFHDKID
;
A
#
# COMPACT_ATOMS: atom_id res chain seq x y z
N MET A 1 -20.12 8.43 0.33
CA MET A 1 -20.22 6.98 0.56
C MET A 1 -19.50 6.68 1.87
N LYS A 2 -20.19 6.26 2.93
CA LYS A 2 -19.53 5.83 4.16
C LYS A 2 -18.98 4.42 3.93
N ILE A 3 -17.68 4.26 4.01
CA ILE A 3 -17.05 2.94 3.95
C ILE A 3 -17.52 2.21 5.19
N LYS A 4 -18.15 1.04 5.05
CA LYS A 4 -18.48 0.20 6.21
C LYS A 4 -17.24 -0.61 6.55
N PHE A 5 -16.49 -0.12 7.52
CA PHE A 5 -15.39 -0.87 8.09
C PHE A 5 -15.90 -1.96 9.03
N SER A 6 -15.04 -2.92 9.37
CA SER A 6 -15.33 -3.79 10.52
C SER A 6 -15.54 -2.92 11.77
N GLN A 7 -16.37 -3.36 12.70
CA GLN A 7 -16.69 -2.58 13.90
C GLN A 7 -15.41 -2.22 14.70
N LYS A 8 -14.42 -3.11 14.68
CA LYS A 8 -13.12 -2.90 15.32
C LYS A 8 -12.27 -1.85 14.60
N PHE A 9 -12.29 -1.79 13.27
CA PHE A 9 -11.57 -0.80 12.50
C PHE A 9 -12.22 0.59 12.62
N GLU A 10 -13.56 0.65 12.60
CA GLU A 10 -14.31 1.90 12.81
C GLU A 10 -13.97 2.55 14.17
N CYS A 11 -13.87 1.75 15.24
CA CYS A 11 -13.52 2.27 16.57
C CYS A 11 -12.15 2.97 16.64
N HIS A 12 -11.18 2.57 15.82
CA HIS A 12 -9.82 3.12 15.87
C HIS A 12 -9.56 4.15 14.76
N TYR A 13 -10.23 4.01 13.60
CA TYR A 13 -9.88 4.74 12.38
C TYR A 13 -11.10 5.37 11.67
N GLY A 14 -12.30 5.31 12.26
CA GLY A 14 -13.53 5.84 11.67
C GLY A 14 -13.60 7.37 11.57
N ASN A 15 -12.85 8.09 12.41
CA ASN A 15 -12.76 9.56 12.40
C ASN A 15 -11.67 10.10 11.47
N ILE A 16 -11.01 9.24 10.69
CA ILE A 16 -9.98 9.66 9.74
C ILE A 16 -10.65 10.06 8.42
N ASP A 17 -10.23 11.19 7.86
CA ASP A 17 -10.63 11.59 6.51
C ASP A 17 -9.88 10.74 5.48
N TRP A 18 -10.63 9.92 4.74
CA TRP A 18 -10.12 8.99 3.75
C TRP A 18 -10.41 9.45 2.33
N GLU A 19 -9.37 9.50 1.50
CA GLU A 19 -9.48 9.72 0.05
C GLU A 19 -9.44 8.38 -0.69
N PRO A 20 -10.42 8.06 -1.56
CA PRO A 20 -10.34 6.87 -2.40
C PRO A 20 -9.23 7.01 -3.44
N VAL A 21 -8.44 5.94 -3.60
CA VAL A 21 -7.49 5.81 -4.70
C VAL A 21 -8.19 5.11 -5.85
N THR A 22 -8.36 5.82 -6.97
CA THR A 22 -9.10 5.33 -8.14
C THR A 22 -8.23 4.66 -9.20
N ILE A 23 -6.91 4.67 -8.99
CA ILE A 23 -5.92 4.01 -9.88
C ILE A 23 -5.55 2.67 -9.23
N GLY A 24 -5.99 1.56 -9.82
CA GLY A 24 -5.65 0.22 -9.35
C GLY A 24 -6.37 -0.89 -10.11
N GLU A 25 -5.68 -2.01 -10.35
CA GLU A 25 -6.19 -3.13 -11.16
C GLU A 25 -6.44 -4.42 -10.35
N SER A 26 -6.10 -4.45 -9.06
CA SER A 26 -6.21 -5.65 -8.22
C SER A 26 -7.65 -6.02 -7.83
N GLY A 27 -8.59 -5.07 -7.97
CA GLY A 27 -9.95 -5.16 -7.45
C GLY A 27 -10.03 -5.06 -5.92
N ALA A 28 -8.94 -4.70 -5.25
CA ALA A 28 -8.98 -4.24 -3.86
C ALA A 28 -9.46 -2.78 -3.82
N GLN A 29 -10.16 -2.42 -2.75
CA GLN A 29 -10.46 -1.02 -2.47
C GLN A 29 -9.27 -0.41 -1.73
N VAL A 30 -8.83 0.76 -2.18
CA VAL A 30 -7.67 1.44 -1.60
C VAL A 30 -8.07 2.85 -1.21
N TYR A 31 -7.75 3.23 0.02
CA TYR A 31 -7.96 4.55 0.58
C TYR A 31 -6.65 5.09 1.12
N ARG A 32 -6.50 6.41 1.15
CA ARG A 32 -5.30 7.06 1.69
C ARG A 32 -5.65 8.38 2.37
N ASN A 33 -4.73 8.85 3.20
CA ASN A 33 -4.63 10.25 3.60
C ASN A 33 -3.14 10.63 3.63
N ASP A 34 -2.76 11.70 4.33
CA ASP A 34 -1.37 12.13 4.41
C ASP A 34 -0.47 11.16 5.18
N THR A 35 -1.03 10.36 6.08
CA THR A 35 -0.27 9.50 7.01
C THR A 35 -0.35 8.02 6.64
N PHE A 36 -1.48 7.57 6.08
CA PHE A 36 -1.83 6.16 5.97
C PHE A 36 -2.33 5.79 4.58
N VAL A 37 -2.19 4.50 4.28
CA VAL A 37 -2.86 3.82 3.18
C VAL A 37 -3.60 2.61 3.76
N LEU A 38 -4.87 2.47 3.39
CA LEU A 38 -5.73 1.35 3.75
C LEU A 38 -6.06 0.55 2.50
N LYS A 39 -5.79 -0.75 2.54
CA LYS A 39 -6.28 -1.72 1.55
C LYS A 39 -7.38 -2.58 2.15
N ILE A 40 -8.44 -2.79 1.39
CA ILE A 40 -9.57 -3.66 1.75
C ILE A 40 -9.82 -4.63 0.62
N GLN A 41 -9.93 -5.91 0.94
CA GLN A 41 -10.10 -6.96 -0.06
C GLN A 41 -11.00 -8.07 0.46
N ARG A 42 -11.81 -8.70 -0.40
CA ARG A 42 -12.55 -9.91 -0.03
C ARG A 42 -11.61 -11.07 0.34
N ILE A 43 -11.95 -11.83 1.39
CA ILE A 43 -11.19 -13.02 1.81
C ILE A 43 -11.08 -14.10 0.72
N THR A 44 -11.99 -14.10 -0.26
CA THR A 44 -12.03 -15.10 -1.35
C THR A 44 -11.06 -14.79 -2.49
N LYS A 45 -10.35 -13.65 -2.45
CA LYS A 45 -9.37 -13.30 -3.48
C LYS A 45 -8.14 -14.20 -3.38
N ARG A 46 -7.61 -14.59 -4.54
CA ARG A 46 -6.44 -15.50 -4.63
C ARG A 46 -5.19 -14.98 -3.92
N GLN A 47 -4.94 -13.68 -3.98
CA GLN A 47 -3.80 -13.05 -3.30
C GLN A 47 -4.30 -12.38 -2.03
N SER A 48 -3.99 -12.93 -0.86
CA SER A 48 -4.41 -12.37 0.43
C SER A 48 -3.56 -11.17 0.84
N LEU A 49 -4.18 -10.20 1.52
CA LEU A 49 -3.51 -9.08 2.18
C LEU A 49 -2.61 -9.56 3.33
N LEU A 50 -2.86 -10.72 3.94
CA LEU A 50 -1.93 -11.34 4.90
C LEU A 50 -0.59 -11.68 4.23
N GLN A 51 -0.64 -12.21 3.00
CA GLN A 51 0.60 -12.50 2.25
C GLN A 51 1.32 -11.20 1.85
N GLU A 52 0.57 -10.14 1.52
CA GLU A 52 1.15 -8.82 1.28
C GLU A 52 1.83 -8.27 2.54
N LYS A 53 1.16 -8.33 3.69
CA LYS A 53 1.73 -7.99 5.00
C LYS A 53 3.04 -8.75 5.25
N SER A 54 3.04 -10.08 5.12
CA SER A 54 4.24 -10.90 5.35
C SER A 54 5.41 -10.48 4.46
N ARG A 55 5.14 -10.15 3.19
CA ARG A 55 6.17 -9.67 2.25
C ARG A 55 6.73 -8.31 2.68
N ILE A 56 5.87 -7.37 3.07
CA ILE A 56 6.29 -6.05 3.56
C ILE A 56 7.14 -6.19 4.82
N GLU A 57 6.70 -6.98 5.80
CA GLU A 57 7.45 -7.21 7.04
C GLU A 57 8.82 -7.86 6.76
N TRP A 58 8.90 -8.80 5.82
CA TRP A 58 10.17 -9.43 5.43
C TRP A 58 11.14 -8.48 4.72
N LEU A 59 10.62 -7.47 4.01
CA LEU A 59 11.42 -6.43 3.34
C LEU A 59 11.84 -5.30 4.30
N LYS A 60 11.20 -5.21 5.47
CA LYS A 60 11.49 -4.17 6.47
C LYS A 60 12.96 -4.23 6.88
N GLY A 61 13.64 -3.08 6.82
CA GLY A 61 15.07 -2.96 7.11
C GLY A 61 16.00 -3.35 5.97
N LYS A 62 15.48 -3.91 4.86
CA LYS A 62 16.28 -4.22 3.65
C LYS A 62 16.14 -3.13 2.60
N ILE A 63 14.91 -2.68 2.37
CA ILE A 63 14.55 -1.61 1.44
C ILE A 63 13.46 -0.72 2.04
N SER A 64 13.21 0.43 1.40
CA SER A 64 12.12 1.32 1.80
C SER A 64 10.77 0.67 1.49
N VAL A 65 10.02 0.34 2.53
CA VAL A 65 8.65 -0.21 2.47
C VAL A 65 7.78 0.48 3.53
N PRO A 66 6.44 0.46 3.37
CA PRO A 66 5.54 0.94 4.40
C PRO A 66 5.74 0.20 5.74
N ASP A 67 5.44 0.88 6.84
CA ASP A 67 5.24 0.25 8.14
C ASP A 67 3.84 -0.35 8.20
N ILE A 68 3.72 -1.57 8.71
CA ILE A 68 2.41 -2.18 9.01
C ILE A 68 1.90 -1.59 10.32
N ILE A 69 0.72 -0.96 10.27
CA ILE A 69 0.07 -0.35 11.44
C ILE A 69 -0.97 -1.30 12.02
N ASP A 70 -1.79 -1.91 11.16
CA ASP A 70 -2.82 -2.86 11.58
C ASP A 70 -3.18 -3.84 10.46
N TYR A 71 -3.59 -5.04 10.85
CA TYR A 71 -4.18 -6.03 9.97
C TYR A 71 -5.36 -6.68 10.66
N GLN A 72 -6.51 -6.66 9.99
CA GLN A 72 -7.75 -7.24 10.51
C GLN A 72 -8.43 -8.09 9.43
N VAL A 73 -9.26 -9.02 9.90
CA VAL A 73 -10.09 -9.86 9.04
C VAL A 73 -11.46 -9.99 9.69
N ASP A 74 -12.51 -9.93 8.89
CA ASP A 74 -13.87 -10.31 9.26
C ASP A 74 -14.39 -11.42 8.34
N GLU A 75 -15.70 -11.72 8.41
CA GLU A 75 -16.32 -12.80 7.64
C GLU A 75 -16.24 -12.58 6.11
N THR A 76 -16.03 -11.36 5.65
CA THR A 76 -16.07 -11.01 4.22
C THR A 76 -14.76 -10.40 3.71
N PHE A 77 -14.05 -9.62 4.53
CA PHE A 77 -12.94 -8.79 4.11
C PHE A 77 -11.69 -8.94 4.99
N GLU A 78 -10.54 -8.74 4.34
CA GLU A 78 -9.26 -8.43 4.95
C GLU A 78 -9.02 -6.92 4.85
N TYR A 79 -8.41 -6.35 5.90
CA TYR A 79 -8.06 -4.94 6.02
C TYR A 79 -6.58 -4.83 6.34
N LEU A 80 -5.83 -4.06 5.56
CA LEU A 80 -4.41 -3.81 5.78
C LEU A 80 -4.14 -2.30 5.83
N LEU A 81 -3.80 -1.81 7.02
CA LEU A 81 -3.44 -0.42 7.26
C LEU A 81 -1.92 -0.30 7.33
N MET A 82 -1.37 0.61 6.55
CA MET A 82 0.06 0.85 6.47
C MET A 82 0.39 2.34 6.45
N SER A 83 1.62 2.69 6.80
CA SER A 83 2.10 4.06 6.66
C SER A 83 2.17 4.47 5.17
N ARG A 84 1.98 5.75 4.91
CA ARG A 84 2.16 6.31 3.57
C ARG A 84 3.64 6.51 3.29
N LEU A 85 4.12 6.01 2.15
CA LEU A 85 5.46 6.33 1.67
C LEU A 85 5.53 7.78 1.22
N HIS A 86 6.57 8.48 1.67
CA HIS A 86 6.92 9.79 1.15
C HIS A 86 7.62 9.66 -0.20
N GLY A 87 7.28 10.56 -1.12
CA GLY A 87 7.82 10.55 -2.46
C GLY A 87 6.72 10.75 -3.48
N ILE A 88 7.07 10.53 -4.73
CA ILE A 88 6.15 10.74 -5.84
C ILE A 88 6.19 9.50 -6.72
N ASP A 89 4.99 8.97 -6.96
CA ASP A 89 4.76 7.81 -7.82
C ASP A 89 5.47 7.98 -9.18
N ALA A 90 6.15 6.92 -9.61
CA ALA A 90 6.89 6.84 -10.87
C ALA A 90 5.98 7.03 -12.10
N ALA A 91 4.68 6.74 -11.99
CA ALA A 91 3.69 6.91 -13.04
C ALA A 91 3.14 8.35 -13.15
N GLN A 92 3.50 9.25 -12.23
CA GLN A 92 3.02 10.64 -12.27
C GLN A 92 3.55 11.39 -13.49
N THR A 93 2.69 12.22 -14.08
CA THR A 93 2.96 12.97 -15.32
C THR A 93 4.18 13.87 -15.22
N LYS A 94 4.56 14.31 -14.02
CA LYS A 94 5.77 15.09 -13.78
C LYS A 94 7.06 14.44 -14.31
N TRP A 95 7.10 13.11 -14.45
CA TRP A 95 8.27 12.39 -14.99
C TRP A 95 8.32 12.40 -16.52
N LYS A 96 7.24 12.81 -17.21
CA LYS A 96 7.23 12.90 -18.69
C LYS A 96 8.26 13.90 -19.22
N ASN A 97 8.63 14.89 -18.42
CA ASN A 97 9.60 15.92 -18.79
C ASN A 97 11.05 15.49 -18.54
N ASP A 98 11.28 14.39 -17.82
CA ASP A 98 12.61 13.85 -17.54
C ASP A 98 12.60 12.30 -17.46
N PRO A 99 12.31 11.63 -18.59
CA PRO A 99 12.20 10.18 -18.64
C PRO A 99 13.55 9.49 -18.41
N ILE A 100 14.66 10.13 -18.81
CA ILE A 100 16.02 9.57 -18.62
C ILE A 100 16.31 9.44 -17.13
N ARG A 101 16.06 10.49 -16.33
CA ARG A 101 16.23 10.42 -14.89
C ARG A 101 15.34 9.36 -14.24
N LEU A 102 14.08 9.24 -14.69
CA LEU A 102 13.18 8.19 -14.19
C LEU A 102 13.77 6.79 -14.44
N VAL A 103 14.24 6.51 -15.65
CA VAL A 103 14.85 5.21 -16.01
C VAL A 103 16.08 4.92 -15.14
N HIS A 104 16.95 5.91 -14.91
CA HIS A 104 18.09 5.75 -14.02
C HIS A 104 17.69 5.46 -12.57
N GLN A 105 16.66 6.14 -12.05
CA GLN A 105 16.16 5.91 -10.70
C GLN A 105 15.56 4.50 -10.56
N LEU A 106 14.78 4.05 -11.53
CA LEU A 106 14.22 2.69 -11.55
C LEU A 106 15.33 1.63 -11.60
N GLY A 107 16.33 1.81 -12.48
CA GLY A 107 17.46 0.89 -12.57
C GLY A 107 18.30 0.83 -11.30
N SER A 108 18.52 1.97 -10.64
CA SER A 108 19.20 2.03 -9.35
C SER A 108 18.40 1.33 -8.24
N ALA A 109 17.08 1.58 -8.17
CA ALA A 109 16.20 0.94 -7.19
C ALA A 109 16.15 -0.58 -7.37
N LEU A 110 16.09 -1.06 -8.62
CA LEU A 110 16.09 -2.49 -8.92
C LEU A 110 17.43 -3.15 -8.56
N ARG A 111 18.55 -2.49 -8.83
CA ARG A 111 19.87 -2.99 -8.39
C ARG A 111 19.95 -3.09 -6.86
N GLN A 112 19.54 -2.04 -6.15
CA GLN A 112 19.50 -2.04 -4.68
C GLN A 112 18.60 -3.16 -4.14
N PHE A 113 17.50 -3.45 -4.82
CA PHE A 113 16.63 -4.57 -4.46
C PHE A 113 17.42 -5.89 -4.52
N HIS A 114 18.07 -6.19 -5.64
CA HIS A 114 18.89 -7.41 -5.77
C HIS A 114 20.02 -7.48 -4.73
N ASP A 115 20.76 -6.39 -4.54
CA ASP A 115 21.89 -6.35 -3.61
C ASP A 115 21.49 -6.57 -2.12
N LYS A 116 20.21 -6.39 -1.77
CA LYS A 116 19.71 -6.44 -0.39
C LYS A 116 18.88 -7.67 -0.06
N ILE A 117 18.50 -8.43 -1.08
CA ILE A 117 17.43 -9.43 -0.98
C ILE A 117 17.90 -10.80 -1.48
N ASP A 118 18.93 -10.84 -2.34
CA ASP A 118 19.76 -12.00 -2.62
C ASP A 118 20.75 -12.28 -1.47
#